data_AF-A0A8S3JKX5-F1
#
_entry.id   AF-A0A8S3JKX5-F1
#
_cell.length_a   1.000
_cell.length_b   1.000
_cell.length_c   1.000
_cell.angle_alpha   90.00
_cell.angle_beta   90.00
_cell.angle_gamma   90.00
#
_symmetry.space_group_name_H-M   'P 1'
#
loop_
_entity.id
_entity.type
_entity.pdbx_description
1 polymer ?
#
loop_
_entity_poly.entity_id
_entity_poly.type
_entity_poly.pdbx_seq_one_letter_code
_entity_poly.pdbx_strand_id
1 'polypeptide(L)'
;HRNALLFSYLFQRLFDFEEPGLTYILLHNAADITGGRSMINGSGIYFDQDKYYPHWYKNFFNKTISLFGPYAWRADDFYDAFNWKHEWTNQTIQEEDSGAGRNHQYTSRYNRRNEWYSKWLPDQTRNDQGRGKPVHTVQLLLADRMYKLRDVPQNFEFYGPPHPE
;
A
#
# COMPACT_ATOMS: atom_id res chain seq x y z
N HIS A 1 -4.25 -14.80 -0.48
CA HIS A 1 -5.71 -15.05 -0.55
C HIS A 1 -6.31 -15.66 0.72
N ARG A 2 -5.77 -16.73 1.33
CA ARG A 2 -6.34 -17.30 2.57
C ARG A 2 -6.26 -16.36 3.79
N ASN A 3 -5.27 -15.48 3.81
CA ASN A 3 -5.04 -14.56 4.93
C ASN A 3 -6.01 -13.35 4.92
N ALA A 4 -6.41 -12.84 3.75
CA ALA A 4 -7.45 -11.79 3.60
C ALA A 4 -8.83 -12.19 4.14
N LEU A 5 -9.16 -13.49 4.06
CA LEU A 5 -10.37 -14.06 4.66
C LEU A 5 -10.25 -14.17 6.18
N LEU A 6 -9.07 -14.54 6.70
CA LEU A 6 -8.78 -14.58 8.13
C LEU A 6 -8.85 -13.17 8.74
N PHE A 7 -8.32 -12.17 8.02
CA PHE A 7 -8.48 -10.75 8.32
C PHE A 7 -9.96 -10.38 8.49
N SER A 8 -10.78 -10.56 7.46
CA SER A 8 -12.21 -10.22 7.56
C SER A 8 -12.95 -10.96 8.67
N TYR A 9 -12.54 -12.20 8.96
CA TYR A 9 -13.18 -13.05 9.97
C TYR A 9 -12.82 -12.64 11.41
N LEU A 10 -11.53 -12.40 11.69
CA LEU A 10 -11.09 -11.92 13.01
C LEU A 10 -11.64 -10.51 13.30
N PHE A 11 -11.67 -9.64 12.29
CA PHE A 11 -12.21 -8.29 12.39
C PHE A 11 -13.73 -8.22 12.65
N GLN A 12 -14.49 -9.26 12.31
CA GLN A 12 -15.94 -9.31 12.57
C GLN A 12 -16.27 -9.88 13.96
N ARG A 13 -15.33 -10.55 14.64
CA ARG A 13 -15.61 -11.31 15.87
C ARG A 13 -14.98 -10.77 17.14
N LEU A 14 -13.99 -9.89 17.07
CA LEU A 14 -13.34 -9.32 18.27
C LEU A 14 -14.14 -8.13 18.84
N PHE A 15 -14.10 -7.97 20.16
CA PHE A 15 -14.73 -6.84 20.85
C PHE A 15 -13.89 -5.57 20.71
N ASP A 16 -14.53 -4.40 20.74
CA ASP A 16 -13.93 -3.07 20.47
C ASP A 16 -12.68 -2.72 21.29
N PHE A 17 -12.49 -3.36 22.46
CA PHE A 17 -11.32 -3.16 23.33
C PHE A 17 -10.19 -4.18 23.11
N GLU A 18 -10.46 -5.25 22.36
CA GLU A 18 -9.52 -6.28 21.91
C GLU A 18 -9.16 -6.11 20.42
N GLU A 19 -9.61 -5.00 19.81
CA GLU A 19 -9.41 -4.74 18.39
C GLU A 19 -7.90 -4.64 18.08
N PRO A 20 -7.40 -5.50 17.16
CA PRO A 20 -6.01 -5.48 16.77
C PRO A 20 -5.77 -4.20 15.95
N GLY A 21 -5.11 -3.20 16.55
CA GLY A 21 -4.81 -1.91 15.92
C GLY A 21 -3.84 -2.00 14.74
N LEU A 22 -3.23 -0.87 14.35
CA LEU A 22 -2.31 -0.79 13.21
C LEU A 22 -1.14 -1.80 13.27
N THR A 23 -0.75 -2.22 14.47
CA THR A 23 0.25 -3.27 14.72
C THR A 23 -0.06 -4.58 14.02
N TYR A 24 -1.32 -4.90 13.77
CA TYR A 24 -1.70 -6.15 13.11
C TYR A 24 -1.40 -6.15 11.61
N ILE A 25 -1.45 -4.98 10.97
CA ILE A 25 -1.01 -4.82 9.59
C ILE A 25 0.50 -5.12 9.51
N LEU A 26 1.25 -4.74 10.53
CA LEU A 26 2.69 -5.02 10.62
C LEU A 26 2.96 -6.52 10.83
N LEU A 27 2.38 -7.09 11.90
CA LEU A 27 2.51 -8.51 12.23
C LEU A 27 2.10 -9.44 11.08
N HIS A 28 1.16 -9.02 10.23
CA HIS A 28 0.80 -9.76 9.04
C HIS A 28 1.93 -9.85 8.01
N ASN A 29 2.60 -8.74 7.68
CA ASN A 29 3.70 -8.78 6.71
C ASN A 29 4.80 -9.72 7.20
N ALA A 30 5.09 -9.68 8.50
CA ALA A 30 6.01 -10.62 9.15
C ALA A 30 5.49 -12.08 9.08
N ALA A 31 4.20 -12.31 9.34
CA ALA A 31 3.60 -13.65 9.28
C ALA A 31 3.69 -14.27 7.87
N ASP A 32 3.46 -13.47 6.82
CA ASP A 32 3.57 -13.93 5.43
C ASP A 32 5.00 -14.36 5.08
N ILE A 33 5.99 -13.58 5.52
CA ILE A 33 7.39 -13.91 5.31
C ILE A 33 7.79 -15.13 6.14
N THR A 34 7.39 -15.24 7.41
CA THR A 34 7.72 -16.42 8.23
C THR A 34 7.07 -17.71 7.69
N GLY A 35 5.83 -17.64 7.20
CA GLY A 35 5.11 -18.78 6.65
C GLY A 35 5.71 -19.32 5.34
N GLY A 36 6.44 -18.50 4.59
CA GLY A 36 7.06 -18.84 3.31
C GLY A 36 8.58 -18.84 3.33
N ARG A 37 9.24 -19.50 4.31
CA ARG A 37 10.71 -19.42 4.55
C ARG A 37 11.59 -19.58 3.31
N SER A 38 11.20 -20.44 2.37
CA SER A 38 11.97 -20.70 1.13
C SER A 38 11.47 -19.97 -0.11
N MET A 39 10.31 -19.32 -0.06
CA MET A 39 9.56 -18.90 -1.26
C MET A 39 9.27 -17.39 -1.30
N ILE A 40 9.17 -16.73 -0.14
CA ILE A 40 8.70 -15.36 -0.03
C ILE A 40 9.71 -14.55 0.78
N ASN A 41 10.43 -13.63 0.15
CA ASN A 41 11.43 -12.78 0.83
C ASN A 41 10.89 -11.41 1.27
N GLY A 42 9.67 -11.05 0.86
CA GLY A 42 9.05 -9.80 1.25
C GLY A 42 7.53 -9.87 1.13
N SER A 43 6.86 -9.06 1.94
CA SER A 43 5.42 -8.86 1.94
C SER A 43 5.12 -7.39 2.24
N GLY A 44 3.98 -6.89 1.78
CA GLY A 44 3.59 -5.51 2.07
C GLY A 44 2.12 -5.28 1.77
N ILE A 45 1.53 -4.36 2.54
CA ILE A 45 0.17 -3.91 2.37
C ILE A 45 0.18 -2.46 1.92
N TYR A 46 -0.53 -2.20 0.83
CA TYR A 46 -0.69 -0.86 0.27
C TYR A 46 -2.17 -0.57 0.05
N PHE A 47 -2.54 0.70 0.24
CA PHE A 47 -3.91 1.16 0.18
C PHE A 47 -4.07 2.15 -0.96
N ASP A 48 -5.16 2.04 -1.71
CA ASP A 48 -5.54 3.04 -2.71
C ASP A 48 -5.82 4.38 -2.02
N GLN A 49 -5.32 5.48 -2.59
CA GLN A 49 -5.42 6.81 -1.96
C GLN A 49 -6.74 7.50 -2.29
N ASP A 50 -7.40 7.09 -3.37
CA ASP A 50 -8.66 7.66 -3.82
C ASP A 50 -9.88 6.94 -3.23
N LYS A 51 -9.64 6.00 -2.30
CA LYS A 51 -10.68 5.20 -1.65
C LYS A 51 -10.66 5.36 -0.14
N TYR A 52 -11.83 5.25 0.44
CA TYR A 52 -11.99 5.19 1.89
C TYR A 52 -12.11 3.75 2.33
N TYR A 53 -11.27 3.38 3.28
CA TYR A 53 -11.30 2.08 3.91
C TYR A 53 -12.10 2.19 5.19
N PRO A 54 -13.12 1.34 5.40
CA PRO A 54 -13.73 1.23 6.72
C PRO A 54 -12.68 0.68 7.67
N HIS A 55 -12.28 1.50 8.64
CA HIS A 55 -11.41 1.11 9.75
C HIS A 55 -12.25 0.72 10.96
N TRP A 56 -11.61 -0.01 11.87
CA TRP A 56 -12.14 -0.50 13.14
C TRP A 56 -12.68 0.60 14.08
N TYR A 57 -12.28 1.87 13.90
CA TYR A 57 -12.84 2.97 14.70
C TYR A 57 -14.26 3.35 14.26
N LYS A 58 -15.27 2.84 14.97
CA LYS A 58 -16.71 3.03 14.67
C LYS A 58 -17.20 4.47 14.68
N ASN A 59 -16.46 5.40 15.27
CA ASN A 59 -16.91 6.77 15.55
C ASN A 59 -16.24 7.87 14.73
N PHE A 60 -15.36 7.53 13.77
CA PHE A 60 -14.70 8.56 12.95
C PHE A 60 -14.41 8.06 11.54
N PHE A 61 -14.27 8.99 10.59
CA PHE A 61 -13.88 8.69 9.21
C PHE A 61 -12.39 8.96 9.02
N ASN A 62 -11.59 7.91 9.06
CA ASN A 62 -10.14 7.95 8.87
C ASN A 62 -9.76 8.23 7.42
N LYS A 63 -8.93 9.26 7.25
CA LYS A 63 -8.29 9.60 5.98
C LYS A 63 -6.80 9.25 5.96
N THR A 64 -6.25 8.80 7.09
CA THR A 64 -4.81 8.56 7.25
C THR A 64 -4.42 7.11 6.98
N ILE A 65 -5.36 6.15 7.06
CA ILE A 65 -5.05 4.74 6.85
C ILE A 65 -4.45 4.47 5.45
N SER A 66 -4.91 5.20 4.43
CA SER A 66 -4.37 5.11 3.08
C SER A 66 -2.99 5.75 2.88
N LEU A 67 -2.47 6.43 3.90
CA LEU A 67 -1.13 7.03 3.87
C LEU A 67 -0.05 6.04 4.32
N PHE A 68 -0.43 5.01 5.08
CA PHE A 68 0.45 3.93 5.51
C PHE A 68 0.82 3.04 4.32
N GLY A 69 2.06 2.58 4.29
CA GLY A 69 2.55 1.57 3.35
C GLY A 69 3.57 0.68 4.05
N PRO A 70 3.14 -0.14 5.02
CA PRO A 70 4.00 -1.07 5.71
C PRO A 70 4.42 -2.20 4.80
N TYR A 71 5.70 -2.48 4.80
CA TYR A 71 6.31 -3.59 4.10
C TYR A 71 7.35 -4.24 4.99
N ALA A 72 7.48 -5.55 4.84
CA ALA A 72 8.51 -6.32 5.50
C ALA A 72 9.36 -7.05 4.45
N TRP A 73 10.61 -7.28 4.80
CA TRP A 73 11.56 -8.02 3.99
C TRP A 73 12.49 -8.82 4.90
N ARG A 74 13.03 -9.93 4.40
CA ARG A 74 14.06 -10.66 5.14
C ARG A 74 15.37 -9.92 5.08
N ALA A 75 15.80 -9.47 6.24
CA ALA A 75 17.12 -8.89 6.41
C ALA A 75 18.10 -9.97 6.87
N ASP A 76 19.36 -9.72 6.59
CA ASP A 76 20.45 -10.55 7.08
C ASP A 76 21.03 -9.95 8.36
N ASP A 77 21.43 -10.79 9.30
CA ASP A 77 21.91 -10.46 10.63
C ASP A 77 23.42 -10.70 10.76
N PHE A 78 24.17 -10.37 9.71
CA PHE A 78 25.63 -10.50 9.64
C PHE A 78 26.42 -9.83 10.79
N TYR A 79 25.82 -8.86 11.47
CA TYR A 79 26.44 -8.09 12.55
C TYR A 79 25.97 -8.50 13.96
N ASP A 80 25.16 -9.55 14.09
CA ASP A 80 24.77 -10.05 15.42
C ASP A 80 25.95 -10.78 16.09
N ALA A 81 26.15 -10.52 17.38
CA ALA A 81 27.24 -11.08 18.18
C ALA A 81 27.14 -12.61 18.37
N PHE A 82 25.95 -13.18 18.15
CA PHE A 82 25.70 -14.61 18.27
C PHE A 82 25.89 -15.39 16.96
N ASN A 83 25.96 -14.70 15.82
CA ASN A 83 26.15 -15.34 14.53
C ASN A 83 27.63 -15.48 14.17
N TRP A 84 27.97 -16.55 13.46
CA TRP A 84 29.29 -16.65 12.86
C TRP A 84 29.42 -15.60 11.75
N LYS A 85 30.58 -14.94 11.70
CA LYS A 85 30.85 -13.90 10.70
C LYS A 85 30.62 -14.47 9.30
N HIS A 86 29.80 -13.76 8.52
CA HIS A 86 29.46 -14.09 7.13
C HIS A 86 28.53 -15.30 6.92
N GLU A 87 27.85 -15.78 7.97
CA GLU A 87 26.78 -16.75 7.81
C GLU A 87 25.43 -16.07 7.52
N TRP A 88 24.74 -16.55 6.49
CA TRP A 88 23.44 -16.06 6.04
C TRP A 88 22.35 -16.87 6.76
N THR A 89 21.87 -16.37 7.90
CA THR A 89 20.93 -17.14 8.73
C THR A 89 19.48 -16.99 8.27
N ASN A 90 19.18 -15.89 7.59
CA ASN A 90 17.84 -15.54 7.09
C ASN A 90 16.76 -15.60 8.21
N GLN A 91 17.16 -15.28 9.45
CA GLN A 91 16.30 -15.33 10.64
C GLN A 91 15.70 -13.97 10.99
N THR A 92 16.20 -12.90 10.37
CA THR A 92 15.77 -11.54 10.68
C THR A 92 14.76 -11.05 9.66
N ILE A 93 13.70 -10.42 10.17
CA ILE A 93 12.71 -9.73 9.36
C ILE A 93 12.79 -8.26 9.74
N GLN A 94 13.00 -7.43 8.73
CA GLN A 94 12.96 -5.99 8.86
C GLN A 94 11.62 -5.51 8.32
N GLU A 95 10.94 -4.71 9.14
CA GLU A 95 9.64 -4.14 8.81
C GLU A 95 9.70 -2.62 8.92
N GLU A 96 9.19 -1.96 7.89
CA GLU A 96 9.20 -0.52 7.77
C GLU A 96 7.89 -0.01 7.19
N ASP A 97 7.49 1.18 7.61
CA ASP A 97 6.38 1.90 7.00
C ASP A 97 6.91 3.03 6.11
N SER A 98 6.72 2.87 4.80
CA SER A 98 7.09 3.89 3.79
C SER A 98 6.30 5.19 3.94
N GLY A 99 5.15 5.17 4.62
CA GLY A 99 4.34 6.34 4.96
C GLY A 99 4.78 7.05 6.23
N ALA A 100 5.61 6.42 7.06
CA ALA A 100 6.05 6.98 8.32
C ALA A 100 7.12 8.07 8.15
N GLY A 101 7.22 8.96 9.15
CA GLY A 101 8.23 10.01 9.20
C GLY A 101 7.96 11.16 8.22
N ARG A 102 9.03 11.77 7.70
CA ARG A 102 8.96 13.02 6.93
C ARG A 102 8.21 12.91 5.60
N ASN A 103 8.05 11.68 5.09
CA ASN A 103 7.37 11.43 3.83
C ASN A 103 5.84 11.54 3.95
N HIS A 104 5.28 11.35 5.16
CA HIS A 104 3.85 11.41 5.50
C HIS A 104 2.91 10.50 4.67
N GLN A 105 3.43 9.82 3.64
CA GLN A 105 2.67 9.12 2.64
C GLN A 105 3.58 8.16 1.88
N TYR A 106 3.17 6.90 1.74
CA TYR A 106 3.97 5.87 1.09
C TYR A 106 4.18 6.11 -0.42
N THR A 107 3.30 6.89 -1.07
CA THR A 107 3.44 7.34 -2.47
C THR A 107 4.28 8.62 -2.63
N SER A 108 5.02 9.02 -1.60
CA SER A 108 5.99 10.10 -1.74
C SER A 108 7.07 9.78 -2.78
N ARG A 109 7.55 10.81 -3.50
CA ARG A 109 8.66 10.70 -4.46
C ARG A 109 9.99 10.34 -3.81
N TYR A 110 10.12 10.55 -2.50
CA TYR A 110 11.34 10.25 -1.75
C TYR A 110 11.50 8.75 -1.48
N ASN A 111 10.41 7.98 -1.54
CA ASN A 111 10.49 6.53 -1.49
C ASN A 111 11.05 6.05 -2.84
N ARG A 112 12.23 5.43 -2.81
CA ARG A 112 12.93 4.90 -3.99
C ARG A 112 12.09 3.78 -4.62
N ARG A 113 11.15 4.16 -5.48
CA ARG A 113 10.43 3.24 -6.34
C ARG A 113 11.26 3.00 -7.59
N ASN A 114 11.13 1.79 -8.12
CA ASN A 114 11.75 1.44 -9.39
C ASN A 114 11.32 2.43 -10.47
N GLU A 115 12.26 2.96 -11.25
CA GLU A 115 11.97 4.00 -12.26
C GLU A 115 10.92 3.55 -13.29
N TRP A 116 10.89 2.25 -13.60
CA TRP A 116 9.90 1.69 -14.51
C TRP A 116 8.47 1.87 -14.01
N TYR A 117 8.26 1.89 -12.68
CA TYR A 117 6.92 2.07 -12.10
C TYR A 117 6.39 3.47 -12.39
N SER A 118 7.20 4.52 -12.18
CA SER A 118 6.83 5.89 -12.54
C SER A 118 6.62 6.09 -14.04
N LYS A 119 7.36 5.36 -14.88
CA LYS A 119 7.16 5.36 -16.34
C LYS A 119 5.86 4.68 -16.76
N TRP A 120 5.34 3.76 -15.94
CA TRP A 120 4.09 3.06 -16.20
C TRP A 120 2.86 3.78 -15.63
N LEU A 121 3.06 4.75 -14.75
CA LEU A 121 1.98 5.58 -14.22
C LEU A 121 1.46 6.54 -15.29
N PRO A 122 0.18 6.93 -15.20
CA PRO A 122 -0.38 7.90 -16.12
C PRO A 122 0.37 9.23 -16.05
N ASP A 123 0.72 9.77 -17.21
CA ASP A 123 1.42 11.05 -17.31
C ASP A 123 0.45 12.19 -16.97
N GLN A 124 0.70 12.90 -15.87
CA GLN A 124 -0.14 14.02 -15.42
C GLN A 124 0.28 15.36 -16.01
N THR A 125 1.40 15.43 -16.73
CA THR A 125 2.05 16.71 -17.04
C THR A 125 1.41 17.48 -18.20
N ARG A 126 0.41 16.93 -18.91
CA ARG A 126 -0.24 17.53 -20.12
C ARG A 126 0.72 18.00 -21.23
N ASN A 127 2.03 17.89 -21.05
CA ASN A 127 3.04 18.44 -21.95
C ASN A 127 3.22 17.56 -23.19
N ASP A 128 2.84 16.28 -23.12
CA ASP A 128 2.99 15.30 -24.20
C ASP A 128 1.71 15.08 -25.04
N GLN A 129 0.79 16.06 -25.03
CA GLN A 129 -0.49 16.02 -25.76
C GLN A 129 -0.38 15.76 -27.28
N GLY A 130 0.81 15.84 -27.88
CA GLY A 130 1.04 15.64 -29.32
C GLY A 130 1.65 14.30 -29.73
N ARG A 131 2.06 13.41 -28.81
CA ARG A 131 2.87 12.22 -29.14
C ARG A 131 2.14 10.89 -28.89
N GLY A 132 1.05 10.61 -29.62
CA GLY A 132 0.51 9.26 -29.79
C GLY A 132 0.14 8.45 -28.53
N LYS A 133 0.08 9.08 -27.34
CA LYS A 133 -0.27 8.38 -26.10
C LYS A 133 -1.77 8.06 -26.08
N PRO A 134 -2.18 6.85 -25.64
CA PRO A 134 -3.59 6.55 -25.46
C PRO A 134 -4.16 7.45 -24.36
N VAL A 135 -5.25 8.16 -24.67
CA VAL A 135 -5.98 9.01 -23.72
C VAL A 135 -7.16 8.22 -23.19
N HIS A 136 -7.25 8.14 -21.87
CA HIS A 136 -8.39 7.54 -21.20
C HIS A 136 -9.14 8.63 -20.44
N THR A 137 -10.45 8.70 -20.66
CA THR A 137 -11.34 9.61 -19.94
C THR A 137 -12.20 8.78 -19.00
N VAL A 138 -12.11 9.06 -17.70
CA VAL A 138 -12.99 8.49 -16.69
C VAL A 138 -13.92 9.58 -16.16
N GLN A 139 -15.20 9.26 -16.09
CA GLN A 139 -16.22 10.12 -15.51
C GLN A 139 -16.53 9.61 -14.10
N LEU A 140 -16.26 10.44 -13.10
CA LEU A 140 -16.56 10.15 -11.70
C LEU A 140 -17.82 10.89 -11.27
N LEU A 141 -18.78 10.15 -10.74
CA LEU A 141 -19.95 10.67 -10.05
C LEU A 141 -19.70 10.60 -8.55
N LEU A 142 -19.42 11.75 -7.94
CA LEU A 142 -19.20 11.86 -6.51
C LEU A 142 -20.55 11.90 -5.77
N ALA A 143 -20.61 11.37 -4.55
CA ALA A 143 -21.79 11.49 -3.69
C ALA A 143 -21.60 12.66 -2.72
N ASP A 144 -22.56 13.61 -2.70
CA ASP A 144 -22.54 14.73 -1.75
C ASP A 144 -23.07 14.30 -0.36
N ARG A 145 -23.94 13.28 -0.32
CA ARG A 145 -24.53 12.70 0.90
C ARG A 145 -24.76 11.21 0.72
N MET A 146 -24.95 10.49 1.84
CA MET A 146 -25.31 9.06 1.80
C MET A 146 -26.56 8.85 0.92
N TYR A 147 -26.43 8.00 -0.11
CA TYR A 147 -27.45 7.71 -1.13
C TYR A 147 -27.85 8.86 -2.09
N LYS A 148 -27.11 9.98 -2.11
CA LYS A 148 -27.34 11.05 -3.09
C LYS A 148 -26.07 11.33 -3.90
N LEU A 149 -26.09 10.91 -5.16
CA LEU A 149 -25.06 11.26 -6.16
C LEU A 149 -25.20 12.73 -6.56
N ARG A 150 -24.08 13.33 -6.93
CA ARG A 150 -23.99 14.69 -7.47
C ARG A 150 -24.37 14.67 -8.96
N ASP A 151 -25.13 15.67 -9.39
CA ASP A 151 -25.67 15.72 -10.77
C ASP A 151 -24.60 16.06 -11.82
N VAL A 152 -23.48 16.67 -11.40
CA VAL A 152 -22.38 17.05 -12.30
C VAL A 152 -21.25 16.04 -12.21
N PRO A 153 -21.03 15.20 -13.25
CA PRO A 153 -19.88 14.31 -13.30
C PRO A 153 -18.59 15.12 -13.41
N GLN A 154 -17.56 14.68 -12.68
CA GLN A 154 -16.21 15.19 -12.88
C GLN A 154 -15.48 14.30 -13.89
N ASN A 155 -14.94 14.93 -14.92
CA ASN A 155 -14.15 14.24 -15.94
C ASN A 155 -12.67 14.32 -15.57
N PHE A 156 -12.05 13.16 -15.48
CA PHE A 156 -10.61 13.02 -15.30
C PHE A 156 -10.03 12.39 -16.55
N GLU A 157 -9.13 13.12 -17.19
CA GLU A 157 -8.34 12.63 -18.32
C GLU A 157 -6.99 12.18 -17.79
N PHE A 158 -6.62 10.94 -18.11
CA PHE A 158 -5.30 10.43 -17.83
C PHE A 158 -4.67 9.90 -19.11
N TYR A 159 -3.40 10.25 -19.28
CA TYR A 159 -2.60 9.83 -20.43
C TYR A 159 -1.93 8.52 -20.04
N GLY A 160 -2.14 7.47 -20.83
CA GLY A 160 -1.50 6.18 -20.61
C GLY A 160 0.03 6.26 -20.65
N PRO A 161 0.71 5.22 -20.18
CA PRO A 161 2.17 5.19 -20.20
C PRO A 161 2.70 5.32 -21.64
N PRO A 162 3.89 5.92 -21.82
CA PRO A 162 4.53 5.96 -23.12
C PRO A 162 4.66 4.55 -23.68
N HIS A 163 4.43 4.41 -24.99
CA HIS A 163 4.64 3.14 -25.68
C HIS A 163 6.08 2.68 -25.44
N PRO A 164 6.35 1.38 -25.21
CA PRO A 164 7.73 0.89 -25.20
C PRO A 164 8.40 1.32 -26.51
N GLU A 165 9.49 2.07 -26.38
CA GLU A 165 10.42 2.41 -27.48
C GLU A 165 11.29 1.21 -27.85
#